data_AF-A0A7X7BIE8-F1
#
_entry.id   AF-A0A7X7BIE8-F1
#
_cell.length_a   1.000
_cell.length_b   1.000
_cell.length_c   1.000
_cell.angle_alpha   90.00
_cell.angle_beta   90.00
_cell.angle_gamma   90.00
#
_symmetry.space_group_name_H-M   'P 1'
#
loop_
_entity.id
_entity.type
_entity.pdbx_description
1 polymer ?
#
loop_
_entity_poly.entity_id
_entity_poly.type
_entity_poly.pdbx_seq_one_letter_code
_entity_poly.pdbx_strand_id
1 'polypeptide(L)'
;LWHYLLPGYIIALALSFFVPRIFVGIAFDSGGVASGPMTATFILAFSQGVASSYAGNTMEGFGMIAMVALTPVIVLQVLGLLYKLKLRKSA
;
A
#
# COMPACT_ATOMS: atom_id res chain seq x y z
N LEU A 1 -3.00 0.00 14.18
CA LEU A 1 -2.80 -0.71 12.90
C LEU A 1 -4.12 -1.03 12.18
N TRP A 2 -5.03 -1.79 12.79
CA TRP A 2 -6.31 -2.21 12.17
C TRP A 2 -7.20 -1.07 11.67
N HIS A 3 -7.29 0.02 12.44
CA HIS A 3 -8.04 1.23 12.05
C HIS A 3 -7.54 1.90 10.77
N TYR A 4 -6.35 1.54 10.26
CA TYR A 4 -5.81 2.06 9.00
C TYR A 4 -5.81 1.00 7.90
N LEU A 5 -5.39 -0.23 8.20
CA LEU A 5 -5.33 -1.30 7.21
C LEU A 5 -6.73 -1.70 6.72
N LEU A 6 -7.69 -1.86 7.63
CA LEU A 6 -9.03 -2.29 7.27
C LEU A 6 -9.74 -1.29 6.34
N PRO A 7 -9.87 0.01 6.69
CA PRO A 7 -10.47 0.97 5.76
C PRO A 7 -9.62 1.16 4.49
N GLY A 8 -8.28 1.12 4.58
CA GLY A 8 -7.41 1.23 3.41
C GLY A 8 -7.64 0.11 2.39
N TYR A 9 -7.77 -1.14 2.85
CA TYR A 9 -8.10 -2.27 1.97
C TYR A 9 -9.53 -2.22 1.44
N ILE A 10 -10.49 -1.75 2.25
CA ILE A 10 -11.87 -1.53 1.78
C ILE A 10 -11.89 -0.50 0.65
N ILE A 11 -11.16 0.62 0.79
CA ILE A 11 -11.03 1.65 -0.24
C ILE A 11 -10.34 1.08 -1.48
N ALA A 12 -9.26 0.31 -1.30
CA ALA A 12 -8.54 -0.33 -2.40
C ALA A 12 -9.42 -1.33 -3.16
N LEU A 13 -10.27 -2.10 -2.47
CA LEU A 13 -11.22 -3.01 -3.12
C LEU A 13 -12.31 -2.22 -3.85
N ALA A 14 -12.86 -1.18 -3.23
CA ALA A 14 -13.87 -0.34 -3.84
C ALA A 14 -13.36 0.35 -5.12
N LEU A 15 -12.15 0.92 -5.09
CA LEU A 15 -11.50 1.56 -6.24
C LEU A 15 -11.27 0.58 -7.40
N SER A 16 -11.03 -0.71 -7.11
CA SER A 16 -10.71 -1.70 -8.13
C SER A 16 -11.86 -1.91 -9.13
N PHE A 17 -13.10 -1.62 -8.74
CA PHE A 17 -14.27 -1.69 -9.62
C PHE A 17 -14.36 -0.50 -10.60
N PHE A 18 -13.76 0.64 -10.27
CA PHE A 18 -13.84 1.87 -11.07
C PHE A 18 -12.64 2.11 -11.97
N VAL A 19 -11.50 1.47 -11.65
CA VAL A 19 -10.20 1.64 -12.30
C VAL A 19 -9.99 0.61 -13.44
N PRO A 20 -9.28 0.94 -14.52
CA PRO A 20 -8.99 -0.04 -15.58
C PRO A 20 -8.17 -1.23 -15.07
N ARG A 21 -8.46 -2.45 -15.56
CA ARG A 21 -7.85 -3.71 -15.07
C ARG A 21 -6.32 -3.71 -15.09
N ILE A 22 -5.70 -3.01 -16.04
CA ILE A 22 -4.24 -2.89 -16.15
C ILE A 22 -3.65 -2.21 -14.90
N PHE A 23 -4.26 -1.13 -14.42
CA PHE A 23 -3.80 -0.40 -13.24
C PHE A 23 -4.05 -1.20 -11.97
N VAL A 24 -5.17 -1.92 -11.89
CA VAL A 24 -5.44 -2.84 -10.77
C VAL A 24 -4.38 -3.94 -10.71
N GLY A 25 -4.05 -4.58 -11.83
CA GLY A 25 -3.01 -5.61 -11.89
C GLY A 25 -1.65 -5.09 -11.43
N ILE A 26 -1.21 -3.94 -11.95
CA ILE A 26 0.06 -3.31 -11.56
C ILE A 26 0.03 -2.91 -10.08
N ALA A 27 -1.11 -2.42 -9.57
CA ALA A 27 -1.27 -2.02 -8.16
C ALA A 27 -1.03 -3.18 -7.18
N PHE A 28 -1.62 -4.35 -7.45
CA PHE A 28 -1.46 -5.51 -6.58
C PHE A 28 -0.12 -6.22 -6.77
N ASP A 29 0.46 -6.23 -7.98
CA ASP A 29 1.79 -6.78 -8.23
C ASP A 29 2.90 -5.93 -7.57
N SER A 30 2.82 -4.60 -7.72
CA SER A 30 3.77 -3.68 -7.10
C SER A 30 3.70 -3.62 -5.58
N GLY A 31 2.53 -3.89 -4.97
CA GLY A 31 2.42 -4.08 -3.51
C GLY A 31 3.27 -5.22 -2.99
N GLY A 32 3.35 -6.33 -3.73
CA GLY A 32 4.22 -7.45 -3.43
C GLY A 32 5.71 -7.11 -3.61
N VAL A 33 6.06 -6.45 -4.71
CA VAL A 33 7.47 -6.10 -5.01
C VAL A 33 8.03 -5.03 -4.05
N ALA A 34 7.22 -4.04 -3.68
CA ALA A 34 7.60 -3.03 -2.68
C ALA A 34 7.84 -3.65 -1.30
N SER A 35 7.07 -4.69 -0.95
CA SER A 35 7.26 -5.47 0.29
C SER A 35 8.51 -6.35 0.29
N GLY A 36 9.16 -6.55 -0.86
CA GLY A 36 10.30 -7.45 -1.03
C GLY A 36 11.59 -6.92 -0.40
N PRO A 37 12.64 -6.62 -1.17
CA PRO A 37 13.96 -6.35 -0.62
C PRO A 37 14.01 -5.07 0.24
N MET A 38 13.36 -3.97 -0.16
CA MET A 38 13.46 -2.70 0.58
C MET A 38 12.73 -2.75 1.93
N THR A 39 11.54 -3.35 1.98
CA THR A 39 10.76 -3.44 3.22
C THR A 39 11.36 -4.44 4.19
N ALA A 40 11.79 -5.61 3.71
CA ALA A 40 12.38 -6.64 4.56
C ALA A 40 13.78 -6.25 5.09
N THR A 41 14.61 -5.57 4.30
CA THR A 41 15.99 -5.25 4.72
C THR A 41 16.10 -3.96 5.53
N PHE A 42 15.39 -2.90 5.12
CA PHE A 42 15.55 -1.58 5.74
C PHE A 42 14.36 -1.21 6.62
N ILE A 43 13.14 -1.25 6.07
CA ILE A 43 11.97 -0.72 6.78
C ILE A 43 11.67 -1.56 8.03
N LEU A 44 11.75 -2.89 7.94
CA LEU A 44 11.50 -3.77 9.08
C LEU A 44 12.55 -3.56 10.17
N ALA A 45 13.83 -3.57 9.83
CA ALA A 45 14.92 -3.36 10.79
C ALA A 45 14.82 -1.96 11.46
N PHE A 46 14.54 -0.92 10.69
CA PHE A 46 14.31 0.43 11.19
C PHE A 46 13.10 0.48 12.13
N SER A 47 11.97 -0.08 11.69
CA SER A 47 10.72 -0.07 12.47
C SER A 47 10.84 -0.85 13.76
N GLN A 48 11.56 -1.98 13.75
CA GLN A 48 11.85 -2.77 14.96
C GLN A 48 12.80 -2.03 15.91
N GLY A 49 13.82 -1.34 15.40
CA GLY A 49 14.73 -0.53 16.22
C GLY A 49 14.05 0.67 16.88
N VAL A 50 13.10 1.30 16.18
CA VAL A 50 12.26 2.36 16.77
C VAL A 50 11.30 1.77 17.79
N ALA A 51 10.66 0.63 17.48
CA ALA A 51 9.70 -0.03 18.38
C ALA A 51 10.36 -0.55 19.66
N SER A 52 11.59 -1.06 19.60
CA SER A 52 12.33 -1.49 20.79
C SER A 52 12.67 -0.33 21.71
N SER A 53 13.01 0.83 21.14
CA SER A 53 13.39 2.03 21.89
C SER A 53 12.19 2.76 22.51
N TYR A 54 11.03 2.75 21.84
CA TYR A 54 9.85 3.51 22.26
C TYR A 54 8.79 2.67 22.98
N ALA A 55 8.50 1.47 22.49
CA ALA A 55 7.41 0.62 22.97
C ALA A 55 7.88 -0.60 23.77
N GLY A 56 9.18 -0.88 23.79
CA GLY A 56 9.76 -2.06 24.45
C GLY A 56 9.40 -3.41 23.81
N ASN A 57 8.64 -3.40 22.70
CA ASN A 57 8.19 -4.59 21.99
C ASN A 57 8.47 -4.46 20.48
N THR A 58 9.38 -5.28 19.98
CA THR A 58 9.77 -5.32 18.56
C THR A 58 8.64 -5.83 17.66
N MET A 59 7.65 -6.54 18.19
CA MET A 59 6.50 -7.04 17.43
C MET A 59 5.61 -5.91 16.92
N GLU A 60 5.57 -4.76 17.59
CA GLU A 60 4.83 -3.58 17.10
C GLU A 60 5.42 -3.04 15.78
N GLY A 61 6.73 -3.26 15.53
CA GLY A 61 7.40 -2.87 14.30
C GLY A 61 7.00 -3.70 13.07
N PHE A 62 6.45 -4.90 13.25
CA PHE A 62 6.05 -5.76 12.12
C PHE A 62 4.87 -5.19 11.32
N GLY A 63 3.98 -4.43 11.97
CA GLY A 63 2.80 -3.84 11.31
C GLY A 63 3.14 -2.89 10.16
N MET A 64 4.36 -2.34 10.14
CA MET A 64 4.84 -1.45 9.08
C MET A 64 4.93 -2.13 7.72
N ILE A 65 5.17 -3.44 7.66
CA ILE A 65 5.23 -4.18 6.39
C ILE A 65 3.89 -4.08 5.64
N ALA A 66 2.79 -4.27 6.37
CA ALA A 66 1.44 -4.21 5.80
C ALA A 66 1.09 -2.80 5.30
N MET A 67 1.55 -1.76 6.00
CA MET A 67 1.35 -0.37 5.59
C MET A 67 2.09 -0.04 4.29
N VAL A 68 3.34 -0.51 4.17
CA VAL A 68 4.13 -0.30 2.95
C VAL A 68 3.51 -1.03 1.76
N ALA A 69 3.03 -2.26 1.95
CA ALA A 69 2.37 -3.03 0.89
C ALA A 69 1.06 -2.39 0.40
N LEU A 70 0.30 -1.74 1.29
CA LEU A 70 -0.98 -1.09 0.97
C LEU A 70 -0.82 0.24 0.23
N THR A 71 0.30 0.94 0.43
CA THR A 71 0.57 2.25 -0.17
C THR A 71 0.53 2.25 -1.71
N PRO A 72 1.31 1.41 -2.43
CA PRO A 72 1.29 1.39 -3.90
C PRO A 72 -0.07 0.94 -4.45
N VAL A 73 -0.78 0.05 -3.72
CA VAL A 73 -2.11 -0.42 -4.11
C VAL A 73 -3.09 0.73 -4.22
N ILE A 74 -3.12 1.63 -3.23
CA ILE A 74 -4.01 2.80 -3.24
C ILE A 74 -3.55 3.83 -4.26
N VAL A 75 -2.25 4.17 -4.28
CA VAL A 75 -1.70 5.22 -5.15
C VAL A 75 -1.92 4.91 -6.63
N LEU A 76 -1.66 3.67 -7.07
CA LEU A 76 -1.82 3.28 -8.46
C LEU A 76 -3.29 3.20 -8.88
N GLN A 77 -4.18 2.80 -7.97
CA GLN A 77 -5.61 2.84 -8.25
C GLN A 77 -6.14 4.27 -8.38
N VAL A 78 -5.73 5.18 -7.51
CA VAL A 78 -6.06 6.61 -7.63
C VAL A 78 -5.52 7.18 -8.94
N LEU A 79 -4.28 6.86 -9.31
CA LEU A 79 -3.69 7.28 -10.58
C LEU A 79 -4.46 6.74 -11.79
N GLY A 80 -4.85 5.46 -11.75
CA GLY A 80 -5.66 4.85 -12.80
C GLY A 80 -7.05 5.47 -12.93
N LEU A 81 -7.65 5.89 -11.81
CA LEU A 81 -8.92 6.62 -11.81
C LEU A 81 -8.76 8.01 -12.45
N LEU A 82 -7.72 8.76 -12.06
CA LEU A 82 -7.42 10.08 -12.64
C LEU A 82 -7.14 9.99 -14.14
N TYR A 83 -6.40 8.96 -14.57
CA TYR A 83 -6.12 8.72 -15.97
C TYR A 83 -7.39 8.43 -16.78
N LYS A 84 -8.27 7.57 -16.26
CA LYS A 84 -9.58 7.28 -16.86
C LYS A 84 -10.46 8.54 -16.98
N LEU A 85 -10.50 9.37 -15.94
CA LEU A 85 -11.26 10.63 -15.94
C LEU A 85 -10.71 11.62 -16.97
N LYS A 86 -9.37 11.74 -17.08
CA LYS A 86 -8.73 12.63 -18.05
C LYS A 86 -9.00 12.19 -19.49
N LEU A 87 -8.91 10.89 -19.78
CA LEU A 87 -9.24 10.34 -21.11
C LEU A 87 -10.68 10.63 -21.52
N ARG A 88 -11.65 10.49 -20.60
CA ARG A 88 -13.07 10.78 -20.87
C ARG A 88 -13.35 12.25 -21.14
N LYS A 89 -12.51 13.17 -20.65
CA LYS A 89 -12.67 14.62 -20.85
C LYS A 89 -12.05 15.11 -22.17
N SER A 90 -11.17 14.32 -22.77
CA SER A 90 -10.47 14.63 -24.02
C SER A 90 -11.09 13.96 -25.26
N ALA A 91 -12.14 13.15 -25.07
CA ALA A 91 -12.95 12.54 -26.12
C ALA A 91 -14.33 13.22 -26.15
#